data_AF-A0A2R8AST3-F1
#
_entry.id   AF-A0A2R8AST3-F1
#
_cell.length_a   1.000
_cell.length_b   1.000
_cell.length_c   1.000
_cell.angle_alpha   90.00
_cell.angle_beta   90.00
_cell.angle_gamma   90.00
#
_symmetry.space_group_name_H-M   'P 1'
#
loop_
_entity.id
_entity.type
_entity.pdbx_description
1 polymer ?
#
loop_
_entity_poly.entity_id
_entity_poly.type
_entity_poly.pdbx_seq_one_letter_code
_entity_poly.pdbx_strand_id
1 'polypeptide(L)'
;MFLPKITKLFAAIALSHLIAGAAAAHESPDHNGQNGGKVNVTQHNHIELVRSENEIAIYLYDLDLKPRNAENITIDALLVEGTTQADLDLLFTPPNKFAATGDSFSESAAIVLRLFRDGAFWDLTRIK
;
A
#
# COMPACT_ATOMS: atom_id res chain seq x y z
N MET A 1 36.91 14.05 23.68
CA MET A 1 35.69 13.57 24.38
C MET A 1 34.92 12.74 23.36
N PHE A 2 35.04 11.41 23.42
CA PHE A 2 34.48 10.48 22.43
C PHE A 2 33.23 9.84 23.01
N LEU A 3 32.07 10.05 22.37
CA LEU A 3 30.83 9.35 22.71
C LEU A 3 30.92 7.90 22.21
N PRO A 4 30.58 6.88 23.02
CA PRO A 4 30.44 5.53 22.51
C PRO A 4 29.17 5.42 21.66
N LYS A 5 29.32 4.87 20.44
CA LYS A 5 28.20 4.46 19.58
C LYS A 5 27.39 3.39 20.32
N ILE A 6 26.15 3.71 20.66
CA ILE A 6 25.21 2.76 21.27
C ILE A 6 24.74 1.81 20.16
N THR A 7 25.42 0.68 20.04
CA THR A 7 25.00 -0.43 19.20
C THR A 7 23.71 -1.00 19.78
N LYS A 8 22.56 -0.68 19.19
CA LYS A 8 21.29 -1.29 19.57
C LYS A 8 21.35 -2.77 19.19
N LEU A 9 21.53 -3.61 20.19
CA LEU A 9 21.49 -5.07 20.09
C LEU A 9 20.03 -5.47 19.81
N PHE A 10 19.73 -5.85 18.57
CA PHE A 10 18.41 -6.39 18.23
C PHE A 10 18.36 -7.83 18.75
N ALA A 11 17.63 -8.03 19.85
CA ALA A 11 17.33 -9.36 20.38
C ALA A 11 16.50 -10.13 19.35
N ALA A 12 17.01 -11.28 18.90
CA ALA A 12 16.29 -12.21 18.05
C ALA A 12 15.15 -12.85 18.86
N ILE A 13 13.93 -12.43 18.61
CA ILE A 13 12.73 -13.09 19.13
C ILE A 13 12.49 -14.32 18.26
N ALA A 14 12.76 -15.51 18.79
CA ALA A 14 12.34 -16.77 18.21
C ALA A 14 10.82 -16.89 18.36
N LEU A 15 10.08 -16.63 17.28
CA LEU A 15 8.63 -16.77 17.24
C LEU A 15 8.26 -18.22 16.91
N SER A 16 7.74 -18.92 17.92
CA SER A 16 7.16 -20.26 17.82
C SER A 16 6.05 -20.33 16.76
N HIS A 17 6.14 -21.34 15.89
CA HIS A 17 5.20 -21.63 14.82
C HIS A 17 3.80 -21.95 15.36
N LEU A 18 2.92 -20.95 15.39
CA LEU A 18 1.49 -21.19 15.35
C LEU A 18 1.12 -21.46 13.89
N ILE A 19 0.75 -22.70 13.60
CA ILE A 19 0.08 -23.08 12.36
C ILE A 19 -1.31 -22.44 12.41
N ALA A 20 -1.39 -21.17 12.05
CA ALA A 20 -2.64 -20.56 11.67
C ALA A 20 -3.06 -21.24 10.38
N GLY A 21 -4.16 -22.00 10.43
CA GLY A 21 -4.78 -22.58 9.26
C GLY A 21 -4.91 -21.47 8.21
N ALA A 22 -4.32 -21.70 7.05
CA ALA A 22 -4.54 -20.85 5.90
C ALA A 22 -6.05 -20.87 5.63
N ALA A 23 -6.74 -19.81 6.05
CA ALA A 23 -7.97 -19.44 5.42
C ALA A 23 -7.58 -19.22 3.96
N ALA A 24 -7.86 -20.20 3.12
CA ALA A 24 -7.87 -20.02 1.69
C ALA A 24 -8.92 -18.95 1.44
N ALA A 25 -8.47 -17.69 1.36
CA ALA A 25 -9.26 -16.63 0.80
C ALA A 25 -9.62 -17.12 -0.60
N HIS A 26 -10.88 -17.48 -0.80
CA HIS A 26 -11.39 -17.79 -2.12
C HIS A 26 -11.12 -16.55 -2.97
N GLU A 27 -10.26 -16.67 -3.98
CA GLU A 27 -10.17 -15.62 -5.01
C GLU A 27 -11.52 -15.61 -5.74
N SER A 28 -12.41 -14.73 -5.30
CA SER A 28 -13.66 -14.44 -6.00
C SER A 28 -13.33 -13.91 -7.40
N PRO A 29 -13.98 -14.35 -8.48
CA PRO A 29 -13.73 -13.82 -9.82
C PRO A 29 -14.08 -12.33 -10.03
N ASP A 30 -14.48 -11.60 -8.97
CA ASP A 30 -14.99 -10.21 -8.99
C ASP A 30 -14.00 -9.11 -8.52
N HIS A 31 -12.67 -9.34 -8.52
CA HIS A 31 -11.68 -8.37 -8.00
C HIS A 31 -11.40 -7.13 -8.90
N ASN A 32 -12.20 -6.90 -9.95
CA ASN A 32 -12.05 -5.70 -10.78
C ASN A 32 -12.77 -4.53 -10.11
N GLY A 33 -12.01 -3.50 -9.76
CA GLY A 33 -12.55 -2.28 -9.18
C GLY A 33 -13.31 -1.44 -10.21
N GLN A 34 -14.03 -0.43 -9.73
CA GLN A 34 -14.91 0.38 -10.58
C GLN A 34 -14.14 1.23 -11.61
N ASN A 35 -12.83 1.40 -11.43
CA ASN A 35 -11.96 2.14 -12.34
C ASN A 35 -11.13 1.21 -13.24
N GLY A 36 -11.47 -0.08 -13.30
CA GLY A 36 -10.77 -1.08 -14.11
C GLY A 36 -9.44 -1.55 -13.51
N GLY A 37 -9.18 -1.23 -12.24
CA GLY A 37 -8.02 -1.67 -11.50
C GLY A 37 -8.27 -2.95 -10.70
N LYS A 38 -7.24 -3.39 -9.99
CA LYS A 38 -7.33 -4.52 -9.06
C LYS A 38 -7.64 -4.03 -7.65
N VAL A 39 -8.70 -4.55 -7.04
CA VAL A 39 -9.00 -4.28 -5.63
C VAL A 39 -8.14 -5.18 -4.73
N ASN A 40 -7.51 -4.56 -3.73
CA ASN A 40 -6.72 -5.19 -2.69
C ASN A 40 -7.36 -4.89 -1.33
N VAL A 41 -7.61 -5.95 -0.56
CA VAL A 41 -8.10 -5.84 0.81
C VAL A 41 -6.95 -5.41 1.73
N THR A 42 -7.18 -4.40 2.56
CA THR A 42 -6.23 -3.94 3.58
C THR A 42 -6.79 -4.22 4.98
N GLN A 43 -6.04 -3.88 6.03
CA GLN A 43 -6.51 -4.12 7.40
C GLN A 43 -7.78 -3.32 7.72
N HIS A 44 -7.90 -2.10 7.17
CA HIS A 44 -8.98 -1.18 7.53
C HIS A 44 -9.88 -0.78 6.36
N ASN A 45 -9.52 -1.11 5.11
CA ASN A 45 -10.20 -0.64 3.89
C ASN A 45 -10.03 -1.58 2.71
N HIS A 46 -10.53 -1.14 1.55
CA HIS A 46 -10.15 -1.65 0.26
C HIS A 46 -9.43 -0.56 -0.54
N ILE A 47 -8.43 -0.97 -1.32
CA ILE A 47 -7.69 -0.11 -2.24
C ILE A 47 -7.79 -0.68 -3.64
N GLU A 48 -8.17 0.12 -4.62
CA GLU A 48 -8.02 -0.25 -6.03
C GLU A 48 -6.75 0.36 -6.59
N LEU A 49 -5.91 -0.48 -7.20
CA LEU A 49 -4.76 -0.06 -7.98
C LEU A 49 -5.12 -0.09 -9.47
N VAL A 50 -5.05 1.07 -10.11
CA VAL A 50 -5.06 1.21 -11.56
C VAL A 50 -3.64 1.53 -12.00
N ARG A 51 -3.09 0.72 -12.91
CA ARG A 51 -1.78 0.97 -13.52
C ARG A 51 -1.96 1.00 -15.03
N SER A 52 -1.44 2.05 -15.65
CA SER A 52 -1.40 2.25 -17.09
C SER A 52 -0.07 2.91 -17.45
N GLU A 53 0.23 2.99 -18.74
CA GLU A 53 1.42 3.69 -19.24
C GLU A 53 1.49 5.12 -18.70
N ASN A 54 0.37 5.84 -18.67
CA ASN A 54 0.36 7.27 -18.32
C ASN A 54 0.13 7.54 -16.82
N GLU A 55 -0.45 6.59 -16.08
CA GLU A 55 -0.92 6.84 -14.71
C GLU A 55 -0.83 5.59 -13.83
N ILE A 56 -0.34 5.80 -12.60
CA ILE A 56 -0.56 4.92 -11.45
C ILE A 56 -1.54 5.63 -10.53
N ALA A 57 -2.69 5.01 -10.27
CA ALA A 57 -3.72 5.55 -9.41
C ALA A 57 -4.15 4.56 -8.31
N ILE A 58 -4.34 5.12 -7.12
CA ILE A 58 -4.81 4.45 -5.91
C ILE A 58 -6.16 5.05 -5.55
N TYR A 59 -7.21 4.23 -5.54
CA TYR A 59 -8.54 4.65 -5.08
C TYR A 59 -8.87 4.00 -3.75
N LEU A 60 -9.38 4.80 -2.82
CA LEU A 60 -9.81 4.31 -1.50
C LEU A 60 -11.30 3.97 -1.50
N TYR A 61 -11.60 2.79 -0.96
CA TYR A 61 -12.94 2.27 -0.75
C TYR A 61 -13.14 1.83 0.69
N ASP A 62 -14.39 1.85 1.16
CA ASP A 62 -14.77 1.23 2.42
C ASP A 62 -14.89 -0.30 2.31
N LEU A 63 -15.34 -0.96 3.38
CA LEU A 63 -15.50 -2.41 3.44
C LEU A 63 -16.63 -2.94 2.53
N ASP A 64 -17.53 -2.06 2.08
CA ASP A 64 -18.65 -2.37 1.19
C ASP A 64 -18.33 -1.99 -0.27
N LEU A 65 -17.05 -1.74 -0.60
CA LEU A 65 -16.57 -1.30 -1.92
C LEU A 65 -17.18 0.02 -2.41
N LYS A 66 -17.54 0.92 -1.49
CA LYS A 66 -17.99 2.29 -1.85
C LYS A 66 -16.83 3.28 -1.76
N PRO A 67 -16.73 4.24 -2.69
CA PRO A 67 -15.71 5.28 -2.63
C PRO A 67 -15.69 5.98 -1.27
N ARG A 68 -14.51 6.08 -0.64
CA ARG A 68 -14.34 6.72 0.66
C ARG A 68 -13.63 8.06 0.49
N ASN A 69 -14.18 9.13 1.06
CA ASN A 69 -13.48 10.43 1.11
C ASN A 69 -12.11 10.27 1.80
N ALA A 70 -11.06 10.79 1.16
CA ALA A 70 -9.68 10.68 1.60
C ALA A 70 -9.01 12.02 1.94
N GLU A 71 -9.77 13.11 2.09
CA GLU A 71 -9.25 14.45 2.44
C GLU A 71 -8.41 14.48 3.73
N ASN A 72 -8.67 13.58 4.68
CA ASN A 72 -7.90 13.46 5.91
C ASN A 72 -6.89 12.30 5.91
N ILE A 73 -6.63 11.72 4.74
CA ILE A 73 -5.68 10.63 4.54
C ILE A 73 -4.43 11.16 3.84
N THR A 74 -3.28 10.76 4.34
CA THR A 74 -1.98 10.94 3.67
C THR A 74 -1.43 9.58 3.28
N ILE A 75 -0.82 9.48 2.10
CA ILE A 75 -0.24 8.24 1.60
C ILE A 75 1.23 8.48 1.27
N ASP A 76 2.11 7.69 1.88
CA ASP A 76 3.49 7.52 1.39
C ASP A 76 3.54 6.27 0.54
N ALA A 77 4.10 6.36 -0.67
CA ALA A 77 4.22 5.22 -1.57
C ALA A 77 5.69 5.00 -1.96
N LEU A 78 6.12 3.73 -1.88
CA LEU A 78 7.43 3.28 -2.33
C LEU A 78 7.24 2.24 -3.43
N LEU A 79 7.96 2.38 -4.52
CA LEU A 79 8.12 1.32 -5.50
C LEU A 79 9.27 0.41 -5.10
N VAL A 80 9.07 -0.90 -5.27
CA VAL A 80 10.03 -1.93 -4.88
C VAL A 80 10.18 -2.94 -6.01
N GLU A 81 11.39 -3.03 -6.56
CA GLU A 81 11.77 -3.99 -7.58
C GLU A 81 13.13 -4.62 -7.24
N GLY A 82 13.11 -5.88 -6.81
CA GLY A 82 14.31 -6.54 -6.28
C GLY A 82 14.85 -5.80 -5.05
N THR A 83 16.06 -5.28 -5.17
CA THR A 83 16.73 -4.48 -4.13
C THR A 83 16.58 -2.97 -4.33
N THR A 84 15.98 -2.53 -5.45
CA THR A 84 15.79 -1.12 -5.78
C THR A 84 14.51 -0.61 -5.14
N GLN A 85 14.60 0.58 -4.55
CA GLN A 85 13.45 1.31 -4.01
C GLN A 85 13.47 2.75 -4.52
N ALA A 86 12.30 3.28 -4.83
CA ALA A 86 12.10 4.66 -5.25
C ALA A 86 10.81 5.21 -4.64
N ASP A 87 10.79 6.50 -4.29
CA ASP A 87 9.58 7.19 -3.86
C ASP A 87 8.62 7.30 -5.05
N LEU A 88 7.33 7.10 -4.79
CA LEU A 88 6.24 7.32 -5.74
C LEU A 88 5.43 8.53 -5.25
N ASP A 89 5.64 9.66 -5.92
CA ASP A 89 5.00 10.94 -5.58
C ASP A 89 3.53 10.95 -5.99
N LEU A 90 2.68 10.39 -5.11
CA LEU A 90 1.25 10.37 -5.30
C LEU A 90 0.62 11.73 -4.91
N LEU A 91 -0.11 12.33 -5.84
CA LEU A 91 -0.87 13.55 -5.63
C LEU A 91 -2.33 13.22 -5.34
N PHE A 92 -2.86 13.79 -4.26
CA PHE A 92 -4.26 13.66 -3.93
C PHE A 92 -5.14 14.37 -4.96
N THR A 93 -6.12 13.65 -5.49
CA THR A 93 -7.18 14.12 -6.37
C THR A 93 -8.52 13.79 -5.70
N PRO A 94 -9.27 14.79 -5.23
CA PRO A 94 -10.56 14.55 -4.60
C PRO A 94 -11.53 13.75 -5.48
N PRO A 95 -12.44 12.96 -4.88
CA PRO A 95 -12.63 12.82 -3.44
C PRO A 95 -11.77 11.73 -2.78
N ASN A 96 -11.23 10.77 -3.54
CA ASN A 96 -10.68 9.53 -2.99
C ASN A 96 -9.50 8.93 -3.78
N LYS A 97 -8.93 9.68 -4.73
CA LYS A 97 -7.88 9.20 -5.63
C LYS A 97 -6.53 9.79 -5.23
N PHE A 98 -5.49 8.99 -5.34
CA PHE A 98 -4.10 9.44 -5.28
C PHE A 98 -3.40 8.96 -6.56
N ALA A 99 -2.72 9.84 -7.28
CA ALA A 99 -2.20 9.52 -8.60
C ALA A 99 -0.78 10.05 -8.84
N ALA A 100 -0.02 9.31 -9.64
CA ALA A 100 1.30 9.69 -10.15
C ALA A 100 1.40 9.35 -11.65
N THR A 101 2.34 9.97 -12.34
CA THR A 101 2.66 9.65 -13.74
C THR A 101 3.20 8.23 -13.87
N GLY A 102 2.70 7.46 -14.85
CA GLY A 102 3.04 6.05 -15.05
C GLY A 102 4.40 5.79 -15.72
N ASP A 103 4.87 6.73 -16.54
CA ASP A 103 6.06 6.58 -17.41
C ASP A 103 7.38 6.29 -16.68
N SER A 104 7.42 6.44 -15.36
CA SER A 104 8.66 6.34 -14.59
C SER A 104 8.98 4.91 -14.14
N PHE A 105 8.11 3.91 -14.35
CA PHE A 105 8.21 2.65 -13.60
C PHE A 105 7.78 1.38 -14.35
N SER A 106 8.41 0.26 -14.00
CA SER A 106 8.06 -1.07 -14.54
C SER A 106 6.74 -1.61 -13.97
N GLU A 107 5.93 -2.25 -14.81
CA GLU A 107 4.71 -2.96 -14.39
C GLU A 107 4.99 -4.11 -13.41
N SER A 108 6.23 -4.61 -13.34
CA SER A 108 6.62 -5.65 -12.39
C SER A 108 6.89 -5.15 -10.97
N ALA A 109 7.04 -3.84 -10.77
CA ALA A 109 7.35 -3.26 -9.47
C ALA A 109 6.14 -3.33 -8.52
N ALA A 110 6.39 -3.75 -7.28
CA ALA A 110 5.40 -3.68 -6.23
C ALA A 110 5.33 -2.25 -5.67
N ILE A 111 4.16 -1.81 -5.22
CA ILE A 111 3.98 -0.56 -4.49
C ILE A 111 3.74 -0.90 -3.02
N VAL A 112 4.53 -0.31 -2.13
CA VAL A 112 4.31 -0.33 -0.68
C VAL A 112 3.67 0.99 -0.29
N LEU A 113 2.44 0.91 0.21
CA LEU A 113 1.66 2.06 0.67
C LEU A 113 1.66 2.10 2.20
N ARG A 114 1.98 3.27 2.76
CA ARG A 114 1.74 3.60 4.16
C ARG A 114 0.67 4.67 4.22
N LEU A 115 -0.43 4.36 4.87
CA LEU A 115 -1.57 5.26 5.01
C LEU A 115 -1.55 5.84 6.41
N PHE A 116 -1.77 7.15 6.48
CA PHE A 116 -1.96 7.88 7.71
C PHE A 116 -3.33 8.54 7.70
N ARG A 117 -4.02 8.49 8.83
CA ARG A 117 -5.31 9.15 9.03
C ARG A 117 -5.18 10.11 10.19
N ASP A 118 -5.55 11.37 9.96
CA ASP A 118 -5.47 12.42 10.99
C ASP A 118 -4.05 12.50 11.61
N GLY A 119 -3.01 12.24 10.80
CA GLY A 119 -1.60 12.21 11.20
C GLY A 119 -1.11 10.94 11.91
N ALA A 120 -2.00 9.98 12.22
CA ALA A 120 -1.65 8.72 12.84
C ALA A 120 -1.46 7.60 11.79
N PHE A 121 -0.49 6.71 12.01
CA PHE A 121 -0.33 5.51 11.18
C PHE A 121 -1.61 4.69 11.22
N TRP A 122 -2.07 4.29 10.03
CA TRP A 122 -3.35 3.62 9.87
C TRP A 122 -3.25 2.28 9.15
N ASP A 123 -2.47 2.19 8.07
CA ASP A 123 -2.33 0.94 7.32
C ASP A 123 -0.96 0.85 6.62
N LEU A 124 -0.50 -0.38 6.40
CA LEU A 124 0.67 -0.71 5.58
C LEU A 124 0.29 -1.85 4.66
N THR A 125 0.30 -1.60 3.36
CA THR A 125 -0.07 -2.61 2.36
C THR A 125 0.97 -2.65 1.24
N ARG A 126 1.32 -3.85 0.80
CA ARG A 126 2.14 -4.06 -0.39
C ARG A 126 1.26 -4.66 -1.49
N ILE A 127 1.18 -3.97 -2.63
CA ILE A 127 0.34 -4.32 -3.77
C ILE A 127 1.19 -4.46 -5.04
N LYS A 128 0.72 -5.29 -5.97
CA LYS A 128 1.35 -5.51 -7.27
C LYS A 128 0.29 -5.64 -8.34
#